data_AF-A0A6L5G203-F1
#
_entry.id   AF-A0A6L5G203-F1
#
_cell.length_a   1.000
_cell.length_b   1.000
_cell.length_c   1.000
_cell.angle_alpha   90.00
_cell.angle_beta   90.00
_cell.angle_gamma   90.00
#
_symmetry.space_group_name_H-M   'P 1'
#
loop_
_entity.id
_entity.type
_entity.pdbx_description
1 polymer ?
#
loop_
_entity_poly.entity_id
_entity_poly.type
_entity_poly.pdbx_seq_one_letter_code
_entity_poly.pdbx_strand_id
1 'polypeptide(L)'
;MRARMLFAGLVAIATVVVTGPASAKVDIAEADITGPGLKGGLRIEAADTYGLWDSGIGTQGGLDDTRADSVEELGLTPADLGPRYRVTYRFGIGRASQHLYPYARGGPVTYTPEGQELGRRRDIPDFLRNMPITAGWYRSPLVFFQYLVDHGLPDTNPVPTVATRERAPDRDTPRDPRGAPWATILVVLSGLAALFGSPGGR
;
A
#
# COMPACT_ATOMS: atom_id res chain seq x y z
N MET A 1 -8.18 -13.73 -86.92
CA MET A 1 -7.52 -14.69 -86.02
C MET A 1 -6.04 -14.32 -85.89
N ARG A 2 -5.42 -14.67 -84.75
CA ARG A 2 -4.04 -14.38 -84.28
C ARG A 2 -3.90 -13.06 -83.50
N ALA A 3 -3.20 -12.97 -82.38
CA ALA A 3 -2.99 -13.81 -81.19
C ALA A 3 -2.43 -12.84 -80.12
N ARG A 4 -2.68 -13.14 -78.83
CA ARG A 4 -2.34 -12.35 -77.64
C ARG A 4 -0.83 -12.37 -77.33
N MET A 5 -0.33 -11.34 -76.62
CA MET A 5 0.77 -11.35 -75.60
C MET A 5 1.01 -9.88 -75.15
N LEU A 6 0.49 -9.39 -74.02
CA LEU A 6 1.01 -9.43 -72.62
C LEU A 6 2.50 -9.09 -72.46
N PHE A 7 2.83 -7.98 -71.78
CA PHE A 7 3.39 -8.01 -70.40
C PHE A 7 3.43 -6.59 -69.80
N ALA A 8 2.71 -6.42 -68.68
CA ALA A 8 2.74 -5.24 -67.83
C ALA A 8 3.89 -5.37 -66.82
N GLY A 9 4.73 -4.36 -66.71
CA GLY A 9 5.79 -4.29 -65.70
C GLY A 9 5.29 -3.59 -64.44
N LEU A 10 4.96 -4.36 -63.40
CA LEU A 10 4.68 -3.85 -62.06
C LEU A 10 5.98 -3.87 -61.24
N VAL A 11 6.55 -2.71 -60.95
CA VAL A 11 7.69 -2.57 -60.02
C VAL A 11 7.13 -2.60 -58.60
N ALA A 12 7.30 -3.71 -57.90
CA ALA A 12 6.95 -3.85 -56.49
C ALA A 12 8.08 -3.26 -55.62
N ILE A 13 7.80 -2.14 -54.96
CA ILE A 13 8.67 -1.57 -53.92
C ILE A 13 8.46 -2.41 -52.65
N ALA A 14 9.46 -3.20 -52.27
CA ALA A 14 9.46 -3.94 -51.01
C ALA A 14 9.78 -2.98 -49.86
N THR A 15 8.76 -2.44 -49.19
CA THR A 15 8.93 -1.80 -47.88
C THR A 15 9.23 -2.88 -46.84
N VAL A 16 10.50 -2.99 -46.44
CA VAL A 16 10.90 -3.75 -45.25
C VAL A 16 10.40 -2.98 -44.03
N VAL A 17 9.25 -3.38 -43.50
CA VAL A 17 8.80 -2.96 -42.17
C VAL A 17 9.70 -3.69 -41.18
N VAL A 18 10.73 -2.99 -40.67
CA VAL A 18 11.45 -3.44 -39.48
C VAL A 18 10.47 -3.29 -38.32
N THR A 19 9.73 -4.35 -38.02
CA THR A 19 9.05 -4.47 -36.74
C THR A 19 10.13 -4.47 -35.67
N GLY A 20 10.28 -3.35 -34.96
CA GLY A 20 11.15 -3.30 -33.78
C GLY A 20 10.80 -4.44 -32.83
N PRO A 21 11.75 -4.91 -32.00
CA PRO A 21 11.45 -5.92 -31.01
C PRO A 21 10.31 -5.38 -30.13
N ALA A 22 9.16 -6.08 -30.15
CA ALA A 22 8.14 -5.86 -29.16
C ALA A 22 8.79 -6.18 -27.81
N SER A 23 9.10 -5.15 -27.04
CA SER A 23 9.46 -5.31 -25.64
C SER A 23 8.22 -5.88 -24.96
N ALA A 24 8.16 -7.21 -24.84
CA ALA A 24 7.13 -7.89 -24.10
C ALA A 24 7.33 -7.49 -22.64
N LYS A 25 6.56 -6.48 -22.19
CA LYS A 25 6.49 -6.17 -20.77
C LYS A 25 6.07 -7.45 -20.04
N VAL A 26 6.75 -7.76 -18.95
CA VAL A 26 6.43 -8.94 -18.15
C VAL A 26 5.12 -8.67 -17.43
N ASP A 27 4.00 -9.08 -18.04
CA ASP A 27 2.67 -8.74 -17.54
C ASP A 27 2.28 -9.53 -16.29
N ILE A 28 1.57 -8.84 -15.39
CA ILE A 28 0.88 -9.44 -14.25
C ILE A 28 -0.42 -10.05 -14.78
N ALA A 29 -0.54 -11.37 -14.63
CA ALA A 29 -1.69 -12.13 -15.10
C ALA A 29 -2.81 -12.27 -14.06
N GLU A 30 -2.49 -12.12 -12.77
CA GLU A 30 -3.43 -12.03 -11.64
C GLU A 30 -2.65 -11.70 -10.36
N ALA A 31 -3.37 -11.29 -9.32
CA ALA A 31 -2.84 -11.25 -7.96
C ALA A 31 -3.86 -11.74 -6.93
N ASP A 32 -3.37 -12.45 -5.92
CA ASP A 32 -4.13 -12.84 -4.75
C ASP A 32 -3.62 -12.07 -3.53
N ILE A 33 -4.53 -11.41 -2.82
CA ILE A 33 -4.27 -10.58 -1.64
C ILE A 33 -4.94 -11.24 -0.44
N THR A 34 -4.20 -11.38 0.65
CA THR A 34 -4.71 -11.94 1.91
C THR A 34 -4.35 -11.05 3.07
N GLY A 35 -5.23 -10.95 4.06
CA GLY A 35 -4.99 -10.17 5.26
C GLY A 35 -6.27 -9.94 6.07
N PRO A 36 -6.19 -9.12 7.13
CA PRO A 36 -7.33 -8.80 7.97
C PRO A 36 -8.54 -8.28 7.17
N GLY A 37 -9.76 -8.57 7.61
CA GLY A 37 -10.99 -8.12 6.94
C GLY A 37 -11.33 -8.84 5.62
N LEU A 38 -10.39 -9.51 4.95
CA LEU A 38 -10.61 -10.26 3.71
C LEU A 38 -11.01 -11.72 4.00
N LYS A 39 -12.32 -11.99 4.10
CA LYS A 39 -12.84 -13.36 4.29
C LYS A 39 -12.63 -14.21 3.03
N GLY A 40 -11.53 -14.94 2.97
CA GLY A 40 -11.16 -15.80 1.83
C GLY A 40 -10.15 -15.17 0.87
N GLY A 41 -9.65 -13.96 1.18
CA GLY A 41 -8.75 -13.21 0.32
C GLY A 41 -9.49 -12.31 -0.68
N LEU A 42 -8.70 -11.57 -1.44
CA LEU A 42 -9.10 -10.68 -2.52
C LEU A 42 -8.31 -11.09 -3.77
N ARG A 43 -9.00 -11.33 -4.88
CA ARG A 43 -8.37 -11.73 -6.13
C ARG A 43 -8.60 -10.68 -7.20
N ILE A 44 -7.51 -10.30 -7.87
CA ILE A 44 -7.51 -9.36 -9.00
C ILE A 44 -7.21 -10.18 -10.25
N GLU A 45 -8.18 -10.19 -11.17
CA GLU A 45 -8.11 -10.96 -12.40
C GLU A 45 -7.34 -10.22 -13.49
N ALA A 46 -6.93 -10.95 -14.53
CA ALA A 46 -6.09 -10.46 -15.64
C ALA A 46 -6.56 -9.15 -16.27
N ALA A 47 -7.88 -8.94 -16.36
CA ALA A 47 -8.46 -7.72 -16.98
C ALA A 47 -8.18 -6.45 -16.15
N ASP A 48 -7.93 -6.60 -14.85
CA ASP A 48 -7.88 -5.50 -13.90
C ASP A 48 -6.47 -5.29 -13.32
N THR A 49 -5.46 -6.01 -13.80
CA THR A 49 -4.10 -6.00 -13.20
C THR A 49 -3.32 -4.71 -13.45
N TYR A 50 -3.82 -3.78 -14.26
CA TYR A 50 -3.09 -2.54 -14.56
C TYR A 50 -2.81 -1.71 -13.30
N GLY A 51 -3.78 -1.59 -12.38
CA GLY A 51 -3.60 -0.86 -11.12
C GLY A 51 -2.56 -1.49 -10.18
N LEU A 52 -2.21 -2.77 -10.37
CA LEU A 52 -1.20 -3.44 -9.54
C LEU A 52 0.21 -2.88 -9.75
N TRP A 53 0.49 -2.21 -10.87
CA TRP A 53 1.78 -1.58 -11.08
C TRP A 53 2.04 -0.43 -10.10
N ASP A 54 0.98 0.21 -9.57
CA ASP A 54 1.11 1.24 -8.53
C ASP A 54 1.50 0.66 -7.15
N SER A 55 1.51 -0.67 -6.99
CA SER A 55 2.15 -1.32 -5.84
C SER A 55 3.67 -1.16 -5.83
N GLY A 56 4.24 -0.67 -6.92
CA GLY A 56 5.66 -0.62 -7.17
C GLY A 56 6.27 -1.97 -7.54
N ILE A 57 5.51 -3.08 -7.61
CA ILE A 57 6.08 -4.36 -8.06
C ILE A 57 6.73 -4.21 -9.44
N GLY A 58 7.93 -4.76 -9.62
CA GLY A 58 8.66 -4.61 -10.88
C GLY A 58 9.92 -5.47 -10.93
N THR A 59 10.42 -5.68 -12.15
CA THR A 59 11.74 -6.27 -12.39
C THR A 59 12.80 -5.18 -12.37
N GLN A 60 14.05 -5.56 -12.05
CA GLN A 60 15.18 -4.63 -12.04
C GLN A 60 15.28 -3.81 -13.35
N GLY A 61 15.40 -2.48 -13.23
CA GLY A 61 15.43 -1.55 -14.37
C GLY A 61 14.06 -1.21 -15.00
N GLY A 62 12.95 -1.68 -14.43
CA GLY A 62 11.58 -1.36 -14.87
C GLY A 62 10.93 -0.16 -14.19
N LEU A 63 11.53 0.33 -13.11
CA LEU A 63 11.14 1.52 -12.35
C LEU A 63 12.38 2.40 -12.21
N ASP A 64 12.24 3.72 -12.25
CA ASP A 64 13.30 4.61 -11.78
C ASP A 64 13.52 4.26 -10.29
N ASP A 65 14.59 3.52 -10.00
CA ASP A 65 14.78 2.74 -8.77
C ASP A 65 14.87 3.64 -7.51
N THR A 66 13.71 4.07 -6.98
CA THR A 66 13.56 4.80 -5.72
C THR A 66 12.97 3.92 -4.63
N ARG A 67 13.47 2.68 -4.50
CA ARG A 67 13.12 1.81 -3.37
C ARG A 67 13.95 2.20 -2.16
N ALA A 68 13.32 2.26 -1.01
CA ALA A 68 14.01 2.47 0.26
C ALA A 68 14.44 1.10 0.82
N ASP A 69 15.61 1.05 1.45
CA ASP A 69 16.11 -0.19 2.05
C ASP A 69 15.42 -0.46 3.40
N SER A 70 14.94 0.60 4.04
CA SER A 70 14.28 0.57 5.34
C SER A 70 12.93 1.32 5.33
N VAL A 71 12.08 1.04 6.33
CA VAL A 71 10.81 1.77 6.48
C VAL A 71 11.05 3.18 7.05
N GLU A 72 12.16 3.35 7.78
CA GLU A 72 12.62 4.60 8.37
C GLU A 72 13.02 5.63 7.31
N GLU A 73 13.62 5.20 6.20
CA GLU A 73 13.90 6.05 5.04
C GLU A 73 12.63 6.61 4.39
N LEU A 74 11.48 5.92 4.55
CA LEU A 74 10.17 6.45 4.16
C LEU A 74 9.58 7.42 5.19
N GLY A 75 10.28 7.70 6.29
CA GLY A 75 9.82 8.53 7.40
C GLY A 75 8.78 7.85 8.29
N LEU A 76 8.77 6.52 8.32
CA LEU A 76 7.80 5.71 9.05
C LEU A 76 8.49 4.84 10.10
N THR A 77 7.73 4.43 11.10
CA THR A 77 8.11 3.42 12.08
C THR A 77 7.26 2.17 11.90
N PRO A 78 7.65 1.01 12.47
CA PRO A 78 6.80 -0.19 12.42
C PRO A 78 5.37 0.02 12.96
N ALA A 79 5.19 0.92 13.94
CA ALA A 79 3.88 1.26 14.49
C ALA A 79 2.99 2.02 13.49
N ASP A 80 3.59 2.70 12.51
CA ASP A 80 2.88 3.49 11.50
C ASP A 80 2.32 2.64 10.36
N LEU A 81 2.74 1.39 10.23
CA LEU A 81 2.38 0.54 9.07
C LEU A 81 0.96 -0.03 9.14
N GLY A 82 0.39 -0.14 10.33
CA GLY A 82 -0.87 -0.84 10.52
C GLY A 82 -0.77 -2.33 10.18
N PRO A 83 -1.90 -3.01 9.87
CA PRO A 83 -1.89 -4.44 9.59
C PRO A 83 -1.20 -4.79 8.27
N ARG A 84 -0.42 -5.87 8.29
CA ARG A 84 0.21 -6.45 7.11
C ARG A 84 -0.75 -7.34 6.33
N TYR A 85 -0.80 -7.12 5.02
CA TYR A 85 -1.40 -7.97 4.01
C TYR A 85 -0.29 -8.63 3.18
N ARG A 86 -0.58 -9.78 2.58
CA ARG A 86 0.32 -10.46 1.64
C ARG A 86 -0.30 -10.41 0.26
N VAL A 87 0.46 -9.93 -0.71
CA VAL A 87 0.12 -9.98 -2.13
C VAL A 87 0.98 -11.06 -2.79
N THR A 88 0.35 -11.92 -3.57
CA THR A 88 1.02 -12.91 -4.41
C THR A 88 0.66 -12.63 -5.85
N TYR A 89 1.66 -12.32 -6.67
CA TYR A 89 1.52 -12.03 -8.09
C TYR A 89 1.79 -13.28 -8.91
N ARG A 90 0.99 -13.51 -9.93
CA ARG A 90 1.35 -14.42 -11.02
C ARG A 90 1.68 -13.60 -12.26
N PHE A 91 2.92 -13.72 -12.70
CA PHE A 91 3.37 -13.22 -13.98
C PHE A 91 3.26 -14.32 -15.03
N GLY A 92 3.26 -13.97 -16.32
CA GLY A 92 3.33 -14.97 -17.40
C GLY A 92 4.54 -15.91 -17.28
N ILE A 93 5.62 -15.44 -16.65
CA ILE A 93 6.90 -16.15 -16.55
C ILE A 93 7.26 -16.59 -15.12
N GLY A 94 6.38 -16.43 -14.14
CA GLY A 94 6.71 -16.78 -12.75
C GLY A 94 5.75 -16.23 -11.71
N ARG A 95 6.20 -16.20 -10.46
CA ARG A 95 5.46 -15.63 -9.34
C ARG A 95 6.37 -14.74 -8.49
N ALA A 96 5.78 -13.72 -7.90
CA ALA A 96 6.44 -12.89 -6.89
C ALA A 96 5.46 -12.57 -5.77
N SER A 97 5.94 -11.94 -4.71
CA SER A 97 5.15 -11.56 -3.55
C SER A 97 5.61 -10.23 -2.96
N GLN A 98 4.67 -9.55 -2.32
CA GLN A 98 4.91 -8.35 -1.54
C GLN A 98 4.16 -8.40 -0.22
N HIS A 99 4.68 -7.69 0.77
CA HIS A 99 3.89 -7.25 1.91
C HIS A 99 3.22 -5.92 1.56
N LEU A 100 1.95 -5.79 1.87
CA LEU A 100 1.14 -4.61 1.65
C LEU A 100 0.66 -4.07 2.99
N TYR A 101 0.79 -2.76 3.18
CA TYR A 101 0.37 -2.02 4.37
C TYR A 101 -0.58 -0.92 3.90
N PRO A 102 -1.87 -1.25 3.65
CA PRO A 102 -2.76 -0.35 2.93
C PRO A 102 -3.19 0.85 3.78
N TYR A 103 -3.18 0.70 5.11
CA TYR A 103 -3.57 1.74 6.07
C TYR A 103 -2.37 2.37 6.78
N ALA A 104 -1.18 2.31 6.19
CA ALA A 104 -0.01 2.95 6.77
C ALA A 104 -0.20 4.47 6.88
N ARG A 105 0.42 5.09 7.88
CA ARG A 105 0.33 6.54 8.11
C ARG A 105 0.85 7.30 6.89
N GLY A 106 0.00 8.12 6.30
CA GLY A 106 0.34 8.91 5.11
C GLY A 106 0.23 8.16 3.78
N GLY A 107 -0.43 7.00 3.74
CA GLY A 107 -0.78 6.29 2.50
C GLY A 107 -0.26 4.85 2.45
N PRO A 108 -0.68 4.07 1.44
CA PRO A 108 -0.30 2.67 1.32
C PRO A 108 1.21 2.51 1.09
N VAL A 109 1.78 1.50 1.75
CA VAL A 109 3.20 1.15 1.59
C VAL A 109 3.31 -0.33 1.24
N THR A 110 4.25 -0.67 0.37
CA THR A 110 4.59 -2.05 0.06
C THR A 110 6.04 -2.35 0.41
N TYR A 111 6.31 -3.60 0.73
CA TYR A 111 7.66 -4.13 0.87
C TYR A 111 7.81 -5.36 -0.02
N THR A 112 8.85 -5.35 -0.84
CA THR A 112 9.20 -6.49 -1.68
C THR A 112 10.39 -7.23 -1.06
N PRO A 113 10.20 -8.47 -0.57
CA PRO A 113 11.32 -9.27 -0.08
C PRO A 113 12.40 -9.49 -1.15
N GLU A 114 13.65 -9.54 -0.71
CA GLU A 114 14.82 -9.86 -1.52
C GLU A 114 14.82 -11.31 -2.05
N GLY A 115 15.66 -11.58 -3.06
CA GLY A 115 15.91 -12.93 -3.60
C GLY A 115 14.79 -13.50 -4.48
N GLN A 116 13.79 -12.70 -4.85
CA GLN A 116 12.71 -13.10 -5.73
C GLN A 116 13.12 -12.96 -7.21
N GLU A 117 12.79 -13.97 -8.01
CA GLU A 117 13.12 -14.03 -9.43
C GLU A 117 11.98 -14.65 -10.24
N LEU A 118 11.83 -14.18 -11.46
CA LEU A 118 10.94 -14.75 -12.47
C LEU A 118 11.73 -15.57 -13.50
N GLY A 119 11.02 -16.34 -14.33
CA GLY A 119 11.63 -17.01 -15.48
C GLY A 119 12.49 -18.24 -15.14
N ARG A 120 12.34 -18.82 -13.95
CA ARG A 120 13.11 -20.02 -13.53
C ARG A 120 12.73 -21.31 -14.27
N ARG A 121 11.60 -21.31 -14.98
CA ARG A 121 11.14 -22.46 -15.76
C ARG A 121 12.05 -22.70 -16.97
N ARG A 122 12.23 -23.98 -17.34
CA ARG A 122 13.14 -24.37 -18.44
C ARG A 122 12.68 -23.88 -19.81
N ASP A 123 11.37 -23.80 -20.02
CA ASP A 123 10.72 -23.43 -21.28
C ASP A 123 10.61 -21.91 -21.49
N ILE A 124 11.16 -21.10 -20.58
CA ILE A 124 11.25 -19.65 -20.72
C ILE A 124 12.46 -19.30 -21.60
N PRO A 125 12.33 -18.39 -22.58
CA PRO A 125 13.45 -17.92 -23.37
C PRO A 125 14.60 -17.39 -22.50
N ASP A 126 15.84 -17.65 -22.91
CA ASP A 126 17.02 -17.34 -22.08
C ASP A 126 17.13 -15.85 -21.71
N PHE A 127 16.65 -14.95 -22.56
CA PHE A 127 16.64 -13.50 -22.29
C PHE A 127 15.62 -13.07 -21.21
N LEU A 128 14.69 -13.94 -20.81
CA LEU A 128 13.74 -13.73 -19.70
C LEU A 128 14.04 -14.63 -18.49
N ARG A 129 15.16 -15.36 -18.51
CA ARG A 129 15.52 -16.31 -17.46
C ARG A 129 16.11 -15.58 -16.26
N ASN A 130 15.74 -16.03 -15.05
CA ASN A 130 16.25 -15.52 -13.77
C ASN A 130 16.14 -13.99 -13.64
N MET A 131 15.05 -13.41 -14.13
CA MET A 131 14.82 -11.97 -14.03
C MET A 131 14.57 -11.59 -12.56
N PRO A 132 15.43 -10.77 -11.93
CA PRO A 132 15.25 -10.38 -10.54
C PRO A 132 14.07 -9.41 -10.38
N ILE A 133 13.32 -9.59 -9.30
CA ILE A 133 12.32 -8.63 -8.82
C ILE A 133 13.01 -7.59 -7.95
N THR A 134 12.75 -6.31 -8.18
CA THR A 134 13.34 -5.21 -7.39
C THR A 134 12.82 -5.29 -5.94
N ALA A 135 13.76 -5.47 -5.00
CA ALA A 135 13.48 -5.56 -3.57
C ALA A 135 13.28 -4.17 -2.94
N GLY A 136 12.83 -4.14 -1.68
CA GLY A 136 12.79 -2.94 -0.86
C GLY A 136 11.40 -2.36 -0.65
N TRP A 137 11.36 -1.25 0.07
CA TRP A 137 10.17 -0.52 0.45
C TRP A 137 9.75 0.49 -0.61
N TYR A 138 8.45 0.65 -0.78
CA TYR A 138 7.88 1.56 -1.75
C TYR A 138 6.64 2.26 -1.18
N ARG A 139 6.55 3.57 -1.40
CA ARG A 139 5.35 4.35 -1.09
C ARG A 139 4.43 4.32 -2.30
N SER A 140 3.35 3.55 -2.18
CA SER A 140 2.33 3.49 -3.22
C SER A 140 1.50 4.77 -3.24
N PRO A 141 1.04 5.23 -4.42
CA PRO A 141 0.17 6.39 -4.52
C PRO A 141 -1.20 6.07 -3.91
N LEU A 142 -1.91 7.10 -3.45
CA LEU A 142 -3.24 6.93 -2.84
C LEU A 142 -4.27 6.31 -3.81
N VAL A 143 -4.11 6.53 -5.12
CA VAL A 143 -4.96 5.89 -6.15
C VAL A 143 -4.86 4.36 -6.10
N PHE A 144 -3.71 3.81 -5.69
CA PHE A 144 -3.56 2.37 -5.49
C PHE A 144 -4.44 1.86 -4.35
N PHE A 145 -4.55 2.61 -3.25
CA PHE A 145 -5.44 2.26 -2.16
C PHE A 145 -6.91 2.25 -2.63
N GLN A 146 -7.33 3.28 -3.35
CA GLN A 146 -8.69 3.38 -3.91
C GLN A 146 -8.99 2.20 -4.85
N TYR A 147 -8.05 1.90 -5.75
CA TYR A 147 -8.12 0.74 -6.62
C TYR A 147 -8.33 -0.56 -5.82
N LEU A 148 -7.57 -0.78 -4.75
CA LEU A 148 -7.75 -1.98 -3.92
C LEU A 148 -9.12 -2.01 -3.22
N VAL A 149 -9.62 -0.86 -2.78
CA VAL A 149 -10.95 -0.73 -2.16
C VAL A 149 -12.06 -1.05 -3.18
N ASP A 150 -11.95 -0.55 -4.40
CA ASP A 150 -12.90 -0.85 -5.49
C ASP A 150 -12.97 -2.34 -5.80
N HIS A 151 -11.87 -3.06 -5.58
CA HIS A 151 -11.79 -4.50 -5.73
C HIS A 151 -12.24 -5.29 -4.49
N GLY A 152 -12.50 -4.63 -3.35
CA GLY A 152 -13.05 -5.26 -2.14
C GLY A 152 -12.12 -5.29 -0.93
N LEU A 153 -11.01 -4.54 -0.96
CA LEU A 153 -10.29 -4.21 0.27
C LEU A 153 -11.22 -3.36 1.17
N PRO A 154 -11.23 -3.57 2.50
CA PRO A 154 -11.95 -2.67 3.38
C PRO A 154 -11.48 -1.21 3.21
N ASP A 155 -12.43 -0.28 3.21
CA ASP A 155 -12.15 1.16 3.10
C ASP A 155 -11.54 1.75 4.38
N THR A 156 -11.64 1.01 5.49
CA THR A 156 -11.18 1.37 6.82
C THR A 156 -10.42 0.22 7.45
N ASN A 157 -9.46 0.53 8.32
CA ASN A 157 -8.64 -0.49 8.97
C ASN A 157 -9.53 -1.45 9.82
N PRO A 158 -9.62 -2.74 9.47
CA PRO A 158 -10.48 -3.68 10.18
C PRO A 158 -9.87 -4.17 11.50
N VAL A 159 -8.63 -3.80 11.81
CA VAL A 159 -7.95 -4.12 13.07
C VAL A 159 -8.04 -2.91 13.99
N PRO A 160 -8.64 -3.05 15.19
CA PRO A 160 -8.68 -1.97 16.17
C PRO A 160 -7.26 -1.51 16.50
N THR A 161 -7.00 -0.20 16.43
CA THR A 161 -5.81 0.37 17.05
C THR A 161 -5.90 0.04 18.55
N VAL A 162 -4.97 -0.79 19.04
CA VAL A 162 -4.85 -1.00 20.49
C VAL A 162 -4.41 0.34 21.05
N ALA A 163 -5.37 1.13 21.53
CA ALA A 163 -5.07 2.29 22.32
C ALA A 163 -4.23 1.79 23.49
N THR A 164 -2.98 2.26 23.57
CA THR A 164 -2.16 2.13 24.78
C THR A 164 -3.06 2.50 25.95
N ARG A 165 -3.46 1.51 26.75
CA ARG A 165 -4.14 1.79 28.01
C ARG A 165 -3.15 2.62 28.81
N GLU A 166 -3.37 3.92 28.83
CA GLU A 166 -2.84 4.77 29.88
C GLU A 166 -3.24 4.09 31.18
N ARG A 167 -2.22 3.56 31.87
CA ARG A 167 -2.38 2.89 33.16
C ARG A 167 -3.05 3.91 34.06
N ALA A 168 -4.35 3.76 34.28
CA ALA A 168 -5.07 4.50 35.30
C ALA A 168 -4.22 4.44 36.58
N PRO A 169 -3.96 5.56 37.26
CA PRO A 169 -3.15 5.54 38.46
C PRO A 169 -3.76 4.52 39.42
N ASP A 170 -2.93 3.55 39.81
CA ASP A 170 -3.24 2.54 40.81
C ASP A 170 -3.84 3.26 42.01
N ARG A 171 -5.14 3.05 42.25
CA ARG A 171 -5.76 3.43 43.52
C ARG A 171 -5.37 2.40 44.56
N ASP A 172 -4.07 2.26 44.79
CA ASP A 172 -3.55 1.69 46.03
C ASP A 172 -3.54 2.79 47.09
N THR A 173 -4.75 3.18 47.49
CA THR A 173 -4.95 3.83 48.78
C THR A 173 -5.20 2.70 49.78
N PRO A 174 -4.31 2.47 50.77
CA PRO A 174 -4.57 1.49 51.81
C PRO A 174 -5.88 1.87 52.53
N ARG A 175 -6.86 0.96 52.53
CA ARG A 175 -7.98 1.02 53.46
C ARG A 175 -7.42 0.77 54.86
N ASP A 176 -7.23 1.84 55.63
CA ASP A 176 -7.04 1.73 57.07
C ASP A 176 -8.43 1.51 57.72
N PRO A 177 -8.67 0.38 58.40
CA PRO A 177 -9.95 0.11 59.04
C PRO A 177 -9.83 0.39 60.55
N ARG A 178 -9.78 1.65 60.99
CA ARG A 178 -9.80 2.01 62.44
C ARG A 178 -10.16 3.49 62.69
N GLY A 179 -11.41 3.74 63.10
CA GLY A 179 -11.89 4.94 63.83
C GLY A 179 -11.97 6.24 63.01
N ALA A 180 -12.98 7.11 63.10
CA ALA A 180 -13.98 7.33 64.13
C ALA A 180 -15.18 8.11 63.54
N PRO A 181 -16.34 8.09 64.22
CA PRO A 181 -17.62 8.61 63.75
C PRO A 181 -17.89 10.01 64.30
N TRP A 182 -17.87 11.05 63.45
CA TRP A 182 -18.41 12.37 63.80
C TRP A 182 -18.67 13.16 62.51
N ALA A 183 -19.89 13.07 61.99
CA ALA A 183 -20.42 14.16 61.22
C ALA A 183 -20.65 15.35 62.18
N THR A 184 -20.18 16.56 61.85
CA THR A 184 -20.98 17.80 61.67
C THR A 184 -20.10 19.08 61.76
N ILE A 185 -19.99 19.89 60.68
CA ILE A 185 -20.71 21.15 60.29
C ILE A 185 -19.94 22.45 60.69
N LEU A 186 -19.71 23.36 59.72
CA LEU A 186 -19.99 24.83 59.67
C LEU A 186 -18.91 25.61 58.87
N VAL A 187 -19.22 26.13 57.67
CA VAL A 187 -19.61 27.53 57.32
C VAL A 187 -18.51 28.58 57.54
N VAL A 188 -18.05 29.26 56.47
CA VAL A 188 -17.98 30.76 56.36
C VAL A 188 -18.01 31.18 54.89
N LEU A 189 -19.01 32.01 54.56
CA LEU A 189 -19.14 32.92 53.41
C LEU A 189 -18.41 34.24 53.73
N SER A 190 -17.58 34.77 52.82
CA SER A 190 -17.11 36.18 52.71
C SER A 190 -16.22 36.27 51.45
N GLY A 191 -16.29 37.21 50.51
CA GLY A 191 -17.10 38.41 50.28
C GLY A 191 -17.00 38.74 48.78
N LEU A 192 -18.12 39.10 48.14
CA LEU A 192 -18.60 40.45 47.88
C LEU A 192 -17.93 41.13 46.67
N ALA A 193 -18.78 41.46 45.71
CA ALA A 193 -18.51 42.18 44.48
C ALA A 193 -18.08 43.63 44.71
N ALA A 194 -17.36 44.18 43.74
CA ALA A 194 -17.51 45.58 43.34
C ALA A 194 -17.57 45.66 41.82
N LEU A 195 -18.79 45.83 41.33
CA LEU A 195 -19.16 46.25 39.99
C LEU A 195 -19.50 47.75 40.09
N PHE A 196 -19.15 48.49 39.04
CA PHE A 196 -19.61 49.84 38.67
C PHE A 196 -18.93 51.10 39.23
N GLY A 197 -18.47 51.92 38.28
CA GLY A 197 -18.09 53.33 38.43
C GLY A 197 -17.59 53.93 37.10
N SER A 198 -18.51 54.15 36.16
CA SER A 198 -18.36 54.92 34.89
C SER A 198 -18.17 56.45 35.17
N PRO A 199 -18.27 57.40 34.22
CA PRO A 199 -17.48 57.76 33.02
C PRO A 199 -16.83 59.18 33.11
N GLY A 200 -15.97 59.54 32.15
CA GLY A 200 -15.92 60.90 31.57
C GLY A 200 -14.92 61.94 32.10
N GLY A 201 -14.14 62.52 31.18
CA GLY A 201 -13.74 63.93 31.23
C GLY A 201 -12.24 64.23 31.31
N ARG A 202 -11.56 64.32 30.16
CA ARG A 202 -10.97 65.56 29.62
C ARG A 202 -10.31 65.32 28.27
#